data_AF-A0A8S3G263-F1
#
_entry.id   AF-A0A8S3G263-F1
#
_cell.length_a   1.000
_cell.length_b   1.000
_cell.length_c   1.000
_cell.angle_alpha   90.00
_cell.angle_beta   90.00
_cell.angle_gamma   90.00
#
_symmetry.space_group_name_H-M   'P 1'
#
loop_
_entity.id
_entity.type
_entity.pdbx_description
1 polymer ?
#
loop_
_entity_poly.entity_id
_entity_poly.type
_entity_poly.pdbx_seq_one_letter_code
_entity_poly.pdbx_strand_id
1 'polypeptide(L)'
;VVKIWDSVSAFIESYMKQSKGIIIPGFGTFSFIHKRIDVGNNKFLLLQRPVFAISEKFAQTHGLKFTCYAVNGSIPVHPLNYSSIQTNTTYKRDQVEQCVKHVLQVFNRSIAGQRNVEFTFSHIGKLHIRNGKVKMKFFKDFISAVDENAGKHIIENMCNRPYTCDSVMSDRDGARPSTSSNVVLPRSALLSVPEVKAGGCFSHNS
;
A
#
# COMPACT_ATOMS: atom_id res chain seq x y z
N VAL A 1 -14.30 -0.74 -8.05
CA VAL A 1 -12.84 -0.56 -7.85
C VAL A 1 -12.51 -0.17 -6.43
N VAL A 2 -12.94 1.00 -5.92
CA VAL A 2 -12.56 1.48 -4.57
C VAL A 2 -12.92 0.47 -3.47
N LYS A 3 -14.17 -0.01 -3.39
CA LYS A 3 -14.59 -1.03 -2.40
C LYS A 3 -13.77 -2.33 -2.41
N ILE A 4 -13.39 -2.80 -3.60
CA ILE A 4 -12.55 -4.00 -3.74
C ILE A 4 -11.13 -3.70 -3.23
N TRP A 5 -10.59 -2.54 -3.58
CA TRP A 5 -9.28 -2.11 -3.11
C TRP A 5 -9.24 -1.86 -1.60
N ASP A 6 -10.33 -1.36 -1.00
CA ASP A 6 -10.48 -1.25 0.44
C ASP A 6 -10.43 -2.63 1.11
N SER A 7 -11.07 -3.63 0.49
CA SER A 7 -11.04 -5.03 0.97
C SER A 7 -9.63 -5.65 0.86
N VAL A 8 -8.91 -5.33 -0.22
CA VAL A 8 -7.48 -5.69 -0.38
C VAL A 8 -6.63 -5.03 0.69
N SER A 9 -6.88 -3.75 0.99
CA SER A 9 -6.15 -3.00 2.03
C SER A 9 -6.41 -3.60 3.41
N ALA A 10 -7.66 -3.89 3.75
CA ALA A 10 -8.04 -4.56 4.99
C ALA A 10 -7.40 -5.95 5.13
N PHE A 11 -7.30 -6.70 4.03
CA PHE A 11 -6.61 -7.99 4.01
C PHE A 11 -5.11 -7.83 4.36
N ILE A 12 -4.42 -6.88 3.73
CA ILE A 12 -3.00 -6.60 4.01
C ILE A 12 -2.82 -6.15 5.47
N GLU A 13 -3.69 -5.27 5.94
CA GLU A 13 -3.68 -4.75 7.30
C GLU A 13 -3.79 -5.89 8.33
N SER A 14 -4.70 -6.84 8.10
CA SER A 14 -4.93 -7.97 9.00
C SER A 14 -3.71 -8.89 9.15
N TYR A 15 -2.95 -9.11 8.07
CA TYR A 15 -1.71 -9.90 8.11
C TYR A 15 -0.59 -9.15 8.81
N MET A 16 -0.45 -7.85 8.53
CA MET A 16 0.57 -7.03 9.16
C MET A 16 0.34 -6.92 10.68
N LYS A 17 -0.90 -6.80 11.14
CA LYS A 17 -1.24 -6.86 12.58
C LYS A 17 -0.89 -8.20 13.24
N GLN A 18 -0.79 -9.28 12.45
CA GLN A 18 -0.36 -10.60 12.91
C GLN A 18 1.17 -10.82 12.75
N SER A 19 1.95 -9.75 12.51
CA SER A 19 3.38 -9.84 12.23
C SER A 19 3.74 -10.73 11.03
N LYS A 20 2.85 -10.79 10.03
CA LYS A 20 3.07 -11.49 8.76
C LYS A 20 3.20 -10.50 7.62
N GLY A 21 4.08 -10.78 6.67
CA GLY A 21 4.22 -9.99 5.46
C GLY A 21 3.22 -10.41 4.38
N ILE A 22 2.92 -9.49 3.46
CA ILE A 22 2.12 -9.74 2.26
C ILE A 22 2.87 -9.28 1.02
N ILE A 23 2.99 -10.16 0.02
CA ILE A 23 3.48 -9.80 -1.31
C ILE A 23 2.32 -9.63 -2.30
N ILE A 24 2.32 -8.48 -2.98
CA ILE A 24 1.46 -8.20 -4.13
C ILE A 24 2.30 -8.49 -5.38
N PRO A 25 2.02 -9.59 -6.11
CA PRO A 25 2.85 -10.03 -7.23
C PRO A 25 3.06 -8.94 -8.28
N GLY A 26 4.31 -8.73 -8.69
CA GLY A 26 4.69 -7.73 -9.69
C GLY A 26 4.63 -6.27 -9.22
N PHE A 27 4.27 -6.01 -7.96
CA PHE A 27 4.15 -4.65 -7.42
C PHE A 27 5.10 -4.41 -6.24
N GLY A 28 4.98 -5.19 -5.17
CA GLY A 28 5.81 -5.01 -3.98
C GLY A 28 5.34 -5.81 -2.78
N THR A 29 6.06 -5.68 -1.67
CA THR A 29 5.90 -6.48 -0.46
C THR A 29 5.75 -5.58 0.76
N PHE A 30 4.69 -5.79 1.53
CA PHE A 30 4.56 -5.29 2.89
C PHE A 30 5.23 -6.28 3.84
N SER A 31 6.13 -5.80 4.69
CA SER A 31 6.82 -6.61 5.69
C SER A 31 7.38 -5.71 6.80
N PHE A 32 8.26 -6.26 7.63
CA PHE A 32 8.89 -5.52 8.72
C PHE A 32 10.41 -5.56 8.63
N ILE A 33 11.03 -4.52 9.19
CA ILE A 33 12.44 -4.52 9.55
C ILE A 33 12.56 -4.38 11.06
N HIS A 34 13.58 -5.00 11.62
CA HIS A 34 13.89 -4.80 13.03
C HIS A 34 14.82 -3.61 13.18
N LYS A 35 14.48 -2.68 14.08
CA LYS A 35 15.32 -1.52 14.42
C LYS A 35 15.59 -1.55 15.91
N ARG A 36 16.87 -1.63 16.30
CA ARG A 36 17.27 -1.43 17.69
C ARG A 36 17.26 0.05 18.02
N ILE A 37 16.64 0.42 19.13
CA ILE A 37 16.76 1.75 19.74
C ILE A 37 17.44 1.58 21.09
N ASP A 38 18.37 2.47 21.39
CA ASP A 38 18.86 2.65 22.74
C ASP A 38 17.82 3.44 23.56
N VAL A 39 17.35 2.85 24.66
CA VAL A 39 16.39 3.50 25.58
C VAL A 39 17.07 3.98 26.87
N GLY A 40 18.40 4.02 26.90
CA GLY A 40 19.20 4.33 28.08
C GLY A 40 19.40 3.13 29.01
N ASN A 41 20.26 3.28 30.03
CA ASN A 41 20.60 2.23 31.00
C ASN A 41 21.10 0.91 30.37
N ASN A 42 21.88 0.98 29.27
CA ASN A 42 22.36 -0.19 28.51
C ASN A 42 21.23 -1.14 28.02
N LYS A 43 19.99 -0.64 27.93
CA LYS A 43 18.85 -1.41 27.43
C LYS A 43 18.54 -0.99 26.00
N PHE A 44 18.27 -1.98 25.16
CA PHE A 44 17.85 -1.76 23.78
C PHE A 44 16.44 -2.29 23.58
N LEU A 45 15.58 -1.50 22.94
CA LEU A 45 14.28 -1.93 22.46
C LEU A 45 14.39 -2.34 20.99
N LEU A 46 13.95 -3.55 20.67
CA LEU A 46 13.87 -4.01 19.29
C LEU A 46 12.48 -3.67 18.73
N LEU A 47 12.42 -2.67 17.85
CA LEU A 47 11.17 -2.30 17.19
C LEU A 47 10.95 -3.12 15.93
N GLN A 48 9.72 -3.56 15.72
CA GLN A 48 9.27 -4.10 14.45
C GLN A 48 8.65 -2.97 13.61
N ARG A 49 9.44 -2.40 12.69
CA ARG A 49 8.99 -1.26 11.87
C ARG A 49 8.37 -1.75 10.57
N PRO A 50 7.11 -1.38 10.24
CA PRO A 50 6.51 -1.71 8.97
C PRO A 50 7.22 -1.01 7.81
N VAL A 51 7.40 -1.74 6.72
CA VAL A 51 8.01 -1.27 5.48
C VAL A 51 7.22 -1.76 4.27
N PHE A 52 7.30 -0.99 3.19
CA PHE A 52 6.86 -1.42 1.87
C PHE A 52 8.07 -1.45 0.95
N ALA A 53 8.46 -2.65 0.52
CA ALA A 53 9.51 -2.87 -0.45
C ALA A 53 8.89 -2.97 -1.84
N ILE A 54 9.15 -1.99 -2.70
CA ILE A 54 8.71 -2.07 -4.09
C ILE A 54 9.45 -3.21 -4.81
N SER A 55 8.79 -3.87 -5.76
CA SER A 55 9.44 -4.92 -6.56
C SER A 55 10.65 -4.34 -7.28
N GLU A 56 11.81 -4.99 -7.14
CA GLU A 56 13.03 -4.55 -7.80
C GLU A 56 12.88 -4.53 -9.32
N LYS A 57 12.27 -5.58 -9.90
CA LYS A 57 11.95 -5.63 -11.33
C LYS A 57 11.08 -4.44 -11.76
N PHE A 58 10.07 -4.09 -10.96
CA PHE A 58 9.21 -2.93 -11.24
C PHE A 58 9.99 -1.61 -11.17
N ALA A 59 10.81 -1.44 -10.13
CA ALA A 59 11.63 -0.26 -9.96
C ALA A 59 12.66 -0.09 -11.08
N GLN A 60 13.34 -1.16 -11.48
CA GLN A 60 14.30 -1.15 -12.59
C GLN A 60 13.62 -0.80 -13.92
N THR A 61 12.46 -1.40 -14.21
CA THR A 61 11.69 -1.14 -15.44
C THR A 61 11.34 0.34 -15.62
N HIS A 62 11.11 1.05 -14.52
CA HIS A 62 10.68 2.44 -14.52
C HIS A 62 11.75 3.44 -14.05
N GLY A 63 12.99 3.00 -13.82
CA GLY A 63 14.09 3.84 -13.33
C GLY A 63 13.82 4.48 -11.97
N LEU A 64 13.07 3.80 -11.09
CA LEU A 64 12.67 4.33 -9.80
C LEU A 64 13.80 4.28 -8.77
N LYS A 65 13.93 5.35 -8.00
CA LYS A 65 14.79 5.42 -6.82
C LYS A 65 13.97 5.01 -5.59
N PHE A 66 14.38 3.95 -4.91
CA PHE A 66 13.67 3.42 -3.75
C PHE A 66 14.64 3.09 -2.61
N THR A 67 14.11 2.99 -1.39
CA THR A 67 14.87 2.51 -0.25
C THR A 67 14.90 0.99 -0.28
N CYS A 68 16.09 0.40 -0.36
CA CYS A 68 16.26 -1.04 -0.15
C CYS A 68 16.13 -1.33 1.35
N TYR A 69 15.29 -2.30 1.70
CA TYR A 69 15.11 -2.76 3.07
C TYR A 69 15.72 -4.15 3.20
N ALA A 70 16.58 -4.34 4.20
CA ALA A 70 16.99 -5.67 4.63
C ALA A 70 15.81 -6.32 5.36
N VAL A 71 14.86 -6.88 4.59
CA VAL A 71 13.69 -7.57 5.14
C VAL A 71 14.19 -8.81 5.89
N ASN A 72 13.77 -8.97 7.14
CA ASN A 72 14.19 -10.10 7.95
C ASN A 72 13.58 -11.40 7.37
N GLY A 73 14.42 -12.35 6.98
CA GLY A 73 13.99 -13.64 6.42
C GLY A 73 13.18 -14.50 7.40
N SER A 74 13.14 -14.14 8.69
CA SER A 74 12.30 -14.80 9.70
C SER A 74 10.81 -14.43 9.61
N ILE A 75 10.45 -13.37 8.86
CA ILE A 75 9.05 -12.94 8.76
C ILE A 75 8.37 -13.74 7.64
N PRO A 76 7.33 -14.53 7.94
CA PRO A 76 6.60 -15.25 6.91
C PRO A 76 5.89 -14.26 5.98
N VAL A 77 6.11 -14.40 4.67
CA VAL A 77 5.47 -13.56 3.64
C VAL A 77 4.50 -14.41 2.83
N HIS A 78 3.23 -13.97 2.77
CA HIS A 78 2.19 -14.66 2.00
C HIS A 78 1.82 -13.87 0.74
N PRO A 79 1.53 -14.54 -0.39
CA PRO A 79 0.98 -13.86 -1.55
C PRO A 79 -0.43 -13.36 -1.29
N LEU A 80 -0.81 -12.29 -1.98
CA LEU A 80 -2.18 -11.81 -1.98
C LEU A 80 -3.14 -12.93 -2.42
N ASN A 81 -4.06 -13.32 -1.55
CA ASN A 81 -5.00 -14.41 -1.81
C ASN A 81 -6.39 -13.87 -2.17
N TYR A 82 -6.74 -13.93 -3.45
CA TYR A 82 -8.02 -13.43 -3.95
C TYR A 82 -9.23 -14.21 -3.42
N SER A 83 -9.06 -15.50 -3.10
CA SER A 83 -10.12 -16.31 -2.52
C SER A 83 -10.44 -15.86 -1.09
N SER A 84 -9.41 -15.61 -0.28
CA SER A 84 -9.57 -15.07 1.08
C SER A 84 -10.10 -13.63 1.11
N ILE A 85 -9.83 -12.84 0.07
CA ILE A 85 -10.43 -11.51 -0.06
C ILE A 85 -11.90 -11.65 -0.45
N GLN A 86 -12.22 -12.56 -1.37
CA GLN A 86 -13.60 -12.81 -1.80
C GLN A 86 -14.53 -13.20 -0.63
N THR A 87 -14.07 -13.98 0.35
CA THR A 87 -14.92 -14.35 1.51
C THR A 87 -15.41 -13.16 2.32
N ASN A 88 -14.70 -12.03 2.26
CA ASN A 88 -15.03 -10.81 3.00
C ASN A 88 -15.74 -9.77 2.11
N THR A 89 -16.12 -10.13 0.88
CA THR A 89 -16.78 -9.24 -0.06
C THR A 89 -17.96 -9.91 -0.75
N THR A 90 -18.86 -9.11 -1.31
CA THR A 90 -19.94 -9.61 -2.18
C THR A 90 -19.46 -9.91 -3.62
N TYR A 91 -18.18 -9.73 -3.92
CA TYR A 91 -17.62 -9.85 -5.27
C TYR A 91 -17.02 -11.24 -5.50
N LYS A 92 -17.16 -11.78 -6.72
CA LYS A 92 -16.54 -13.05 -7.11
C LYS A 92 -15.01 -12.94 -7.13
N ARG A 93 -14.31 -14.06 -6.90
CA ARG A 93 -12.83 -14.15 -6.93
C ARG A 93 -12.23 -13.52 -8.19
N ASP A 94 -12.80 -13.82 -9.35
CA ASP A 94 -12.33 -13.30 -10.64
C ASP A 94 -12.52 -11.78 -10.76
N GLN A 95 -13.60 -11.24 -10.20
CA GLN A 95 -13.87 -9.79 -10.18
C GLN A 95 -12.86 -9.06 -9.28
N VAL A 96 -12.52 -9.66 -8.13
CA VAL A 96 -11.47 -9.15 -7.24
C VAL A 96 -10.11 -9.17 -7.94
N GLU A 97 -9.74 -10.29 -8.55
CA GLU A 97 -8.48 -10.44 -9.27
C GLU A 97 -8.37 -9.45 -10.44
N GLN A 98 -9.40 -9.34 -11.28
CA GLN A 98 -9.44 -8.40 -12.40
C GLN A 98 -9.33 -6.95 -11.92
N CYS A 99 -10.04 -6.59 -10.85
CA CYS A 99 -9.97 -5.26 -10.29
C CYS A 99 -8.57 -4.92 -9.78
N VAL A 100 -7.91 -5.84 -9.06
CA VAL A 100 -6.53 -5.65 -8.58
C VAL A 100 -5.58 -5.48 -9.77
N LYS A 101 -5.66 -6.36 -10.77
CA LYS A 101 -4.85 -6.25 -12.00
C LYS A 101 -5.07 -4.90 -12.69
N HIS A 102 -6.32 -4.46 -12.83
CA HIS A 102 -6.66 -3.19 -13.46
C HIS A 102 -6.07 -1.99 -12.71
N VAL A 103 -6.21 -1.94 -11.38
CA VAL A 103 -5.63 -0.87 -10.57
C VAL A 103 -4.10 -0.83 -10.73
N LEU A 104 -3.43 -1.98 -10.70
CA LEU A 104 -1.98 -2.06 -10.89
C LEU A 104 -1.56 -1.70 -12.32
N GLN A 105 -2.37 -2.00 -13.33
CA GLN A 105 -2.13 -1.56 -14.71
C GLN A 105 -2.22 -0.05 -14.86
N VAL A 106 -3.23 0.59 -14.24
CA VAL A 106 -3.36 2.06 -14.24
C VAL A 106 -2.19 2.71 -13.49
N PHE A 107 -1.74 2.10 -12.39
CA PHE A 107 -0.54 2.50 -11.68
C PHE A 107 0.68 2.44 -12.59
N ASN A 108 0.95 1.30 -13.20
CA ASN A 108 2.09 1.10 -14.12
C ASN A 108 2.09 2.14 -15.25
N ARG A 109 0.97 2.32 -15.96
CA ARG A 109 0.84 3.34 -17.02
C ARG A 109 1.14 4.75 -16.52
N SER A 110 0.71 5.08 -15.30
CA SER A 110 0.94 6.41 -14.73
C SER A 110 2.42 6.65 -14.43
N ILE A 111 3.12 5.62 -13.94
CA ILE A 111 4.57 5.68 -13.69
C ILE A 111 5.36 5.70 -15.02
N ALA A 112 4.95 4.91 -16.01
CA ALA A 112 5.56 4.93 -17.34
C ALA A 112 5.46 6.32 -17.99
N GLY A 113 4.34 7.02 -17.80
CA GLY A 113 4.17 8.42 -18.21
C GLY A 113 4.87 9.44 -17.32
N GLN A 114 5.79 9.02 -16.43
CA GLN A 114 6.54 9.88 -15.49
C GLN A 114 5.64 10.79 -14.63
N ARG A 115 4.39 10.36 -14.37
CA ARG A 115 3.46 11.14 -13.56
C ARG A 115 3.72 10.92 -12.08
N ASN A 116 3.46 11.95 -11.30
CA ASN A 116 3.43 11.82 -9.85
C ASN A 116 2.20 11.00 -9.45
N VAL A 117 2.41 9.97 -8.64
CA VAL A 117 1.34 9.06 -8.19
C VAL A 117 1.23 9.12 -6.67
N GLU A 118 0.00 9.23 -6.19
CA GLU A 118 -0.40 8.96 -4.81
C GLU A 118 -1.32 7.74 -4.81
N PHE A 119 -0.90 6.67 -4.15
CA PHE A 119 -1.63 5.42 -4.10
C PHE A 119 -1.99 5.09 -2.66
N THR A 120 -3.28 5.14 -2.35
CA THR A 120 -3.79 4.95 -0.99
C THR A 120 -4.09 3.48 -0.73
N PHE A 121 -3.65 3.00 0.44
CA PHE A 121 -4.04 1.75 1.07
C PHE A 121 -4.84 2.11 2.32
N SER A 122 -6.16 1.94 2.26
CA SER A 122 -7.08 2.32 3.33
C SER A 122 -6.64 1.71 4.66
N HIS A 123 -6.65 2.50 5.73
CA HIS A 123 -6.18 2.15 7.08
C HIS A 123 -4.69 1.80 7.24
N ILE A 124 -3.90 1.69 6.16
CA ILE A 124 -2.47 1.39 6.23
C ILE A 124 -1.63 2.64 5.99
N GLY A 125 -1.89 3.36 4.91
CA GLY A 125 -1.09 4.51 4.51
C GLY A 125 -1.14 4.83 3.02
N LYS A 126 -0.17 5.63 2.56
CA LYS A 126 -0.07 6.12 1.19
C LYS A 126 1.32 5.89 0.60
N LEU A 127 1.36 5.32 -0.59
CA LEU A 127 2.56 5.23 -1.41
C LEU A 127 2.60 6.44 -2.33
N HIS A 128 3.68 7.21 -2.24
CA HIS A 128 3.96 8.33 -3.13
C HIS A 128 5.09 7.97 -4.08
N ILE A 129 4.90 8.22 -5.37
CA ILE A 129 5.98 8.26 -6.35
C ILE A 129 6.03 9.66 -6.92
N ARG A 130 7.12 10.39 -6.66
CA ARG A 130 7.33 11.76 -7.15
C ARG A 130 8.74 11.90 -7.70
N ASN A 131 8.86 12.42 -8.92
CA ASN A 131 10.15 12.57 -9.62
C ASN A 131 10.97 11.27 -9.59
N GLY A 132 10.31 10.14 -9.85
CA GLY A 132 10.93 8.80 -9.82
C GLY A 132 11.31 8.28 -8.43
N LYS A 133 11.06 9.01 -7.34
CA LYS A 133 11.37 8.58 -5.97
C LYS A 133 10.16 7.93 -5.32
N VAL A 134 10.33 6.71 -4.81
CA VAL A 134 9.31 5.93 -4.12
C VAL A 134 9.38 6.19 -2.62
N LYS A 135 8.25 6.55 -2.01
CA LYS A 135 8.14 6.75 -0.56
C LYS A 135 6.80 6.25 -0.05
N MET A 136 6.83 5.22 0.80
CA MET A 136 5.67 4.79 1.57
C MET A 136 5.56 5.59 2.86
N LYS A 137 4.34 6.01 3.18
CA LYS A 137 3.98 6.67 4.43
C LYS A 137 2.88 5.90 5.11
N PHE A 138 3.08 5.50 6.35
CA PHE A 138 2.10 4.74 7.12
C PHE A 138 1.27 5.67 8.00
N PHE A 139 0.00 5.33 8.23
CA PHE A 139 -0.83 6.07 9.18
C PHE A 139 -0.38 5.78 10.61
N LYS A 140 -0.52 6.76 11.51
CA LYS A 140 -0.19 6.59 12.94
C LYS A 140 -0.97 5.44 13.55
N ASP A 141 -2.28 5.38 13.27
CA ASP A 141 -3.17 4.37 13.83
C ASP A 141 -2.79 2.96 13.36
N PHE A 142 -2.33 2.83 12.11
CA PHE A 142 -1.78 1.57 11.60
C PHE A 142 -0.54 1.14 12.38
N ILE A 143 0.43 2.04 12.57
CA ILE A 143 1.68 1.75 13.28
C ILE A 143 1.37 1.34 14.73
N SER A 144 0.48 2.07 15.40
CA SER A 144 0.06 1.76 16.76
C SER A 144 -0.63 0.40 16.84
N ALA A 145 -1.43 0.02 15.85
CA ALA A 145 -2.14 -1.26 15.85
C ALA A 145 -1.27 -2.46 15.45
N VAL A 146 -0.12 -2.22 14.80
CA VAL A 146 0.87 -3.27 14.47
C VAL A 146 1.69 -3.66 15.70
N ASP A 147 2.03 -2.69 16.54
CA ASP A 147 2.76 -2.90 17.78
C ASP A 147 2.33 -1.83 18.79
N GLU A 148 1.40 -2.16 19.69
CA GLU A 148 0.84 -1.18 20.63
C GLU A 148 1.89 -0.66 21.63
N ASN A 149 2.82 -1.53 22.03
CA ASN A 149 3.85 -1.22 23.03
C ASN A 149 4.99 -0.40 22.43
N ALA A 150 5.40 -0.73 21.21
CA ALA A 150 6.50 -0.08 20.53
C ALA A 150 6.05 1.00 19.53
N GLY A 151 4.75 1.09 19.24
CA GLY A 151 4.15 2.00 18.25
C GLY A 151 4.47 3.46 18.53
N LYS A 152 4.39 3.90 19.79
CA LYS A 152 4.79 5.25 20.20
C LYS A 152 6.26 5.53 19.86
N HIS A 153 7.16 4.60 20.21
CA HIS A 153 8.58 4.72 19.90
C HIS A 153 8.87 4.63 18.40
N ILE A 154 8.10 3.85 17.64
CA ILE A 154 8.21 3.77 16.17
C ILE A 154 7.81 5.11 15.56
N ILE A 155 6.67 5.68 15.98
CA ILE A 155 6.18 6.98 15.51
C ILE A 155 7.22 8.07 15.78
N GLU A 156 7.70 8.19 17.02
CA GLU A 156 8.74 9.16 17.40
C GLU A 156 10.02 8.98 16.57
N ASN A 157 10.49 7.73 16.41
CA ASN A 157 11.66 7.42 15.59
C ASN A 157 11.51 7.75 14.10
N MET A 158 10.29 7.65 13.57
CA MET A 158 10.00 7.95 12.17
C MET A 158 9.79 9.45 11.94
N CYS A 159 9.32 10.19 12.94
CA CYS A 159 9.20 11.64 12.92
C CYS A 159 10.55 12.36 13.08
N ASN A 160 11.46 11.86 13.92
CA ASN A 160 12.65 12.59 14.38
C ASN A 160 13.92 12.44 13.53
N ARG A 161 13.87 11.80 12.35
CA ARG A 161 15.06 11.68 11.48
C ARG A 161 15.13 12.78 10.40
N PRO A 162 16.24 13.55 10.31
CA PRO A 162 16.56 14.29 9.09
C PRO A 162 16.58 13.29 7.93
N TYR A 163 16.03 13.66 6.77
CA TYR A 163 15.82 12.81 5.58
C TYR A 163 14.61 11.85 5.58
N THR A 164 13.96 11.55 6.72
CA THR A 164 12.79 10.63 6.78
C THR A 164 11.52 11.20 7.43
N CYS A 165 11.52 12.47 7.81
CA CYS A 165 10.53 13.22 8.61
C CYS A 165 9.06 13.22 8.11
N ASP A 166 8.71 12.38 7.14
CA ASP A 166 7.44 12.43 6.44
C ASP A 166 7.04 11.01 6.00
N SER A 167 7.36 10.00 6.81
CA SER A 167 6.95 8.59 6.63
C SER A 167 5.78 8.17 7.53
N VAL A 168 5.31 9.07 8.41
CA VAL A 168 4.15 8.87 9.27
C VAL A 168 3.17 10.00 9.00
N MET A 169 1.91 9.66 8.77
CA MET A 169 0.84 10.64 8.50
C MET A 169 -0.27 10.50 9.55
N SER A 170 -0.87 11.63 9.91
CA SER A 170 -2.13 11.61 10.65
C SER A 170 -3.26 11.36 9.64
N ASP A 171 -4.30 10.61 10.00
CA ASP A 171 -5.43 10.28 9.11
C ASP A 171 -6.12 11.53 8.52
N ARG A 172 -5.93 12.68 9.18
CA ARG A 172 -6.50 13.99 8.86
C ARG A 172 -5.58 14.93 8.08
N ASP A 173 -4.40 14.50 7.59
CA ASP A 173 -3.62 15.34 6.68
C ASP A 173 -4.34 15.40 5.33
N GLY A 174 -5.28 16.35 5.28
CA GLY A 174 -6.10 16.69 4.15
C GLY A 174 -5.26 16.89 2.90
N ALA A 175 -5.84 16.46 1.78
CA ALA A 175 -5.31 16.67 0.45
C ALA A 175 -4.70 18.08 0.33
N ARG A 176 -3.37 18.16 0.36
CA ARG A 176 -2.69 19.40 -0.06
C ARG A 176 -3.18 19.69 -1.48
N PRO A 177 -3.42 20.97 -1.85
CA PRO A 177 -3.95 21.33 -3.15
C PRO A 177 -3.17 20.60 -4.23
N SER A 178 -3.83 19.66 -4.89
CA SER A 178 -3.19 18.88 -5.93
C SER A 178 -2.93 19.83 -7.08
N THR A 179 -1.66 20.11 -7.37
CA THR A 179 -1.30 20.56 -8.72
C THR A 179 -1.91 19.57 -9.72
N SER A 180 -2.46 20.06 -10.82
CA SER A 180 -3.26 19.32 -11.82
C SER A 180 -2.59 18.08 -12.45
N SER A 181 -1.35 17.76 -12.06
CA SER A 181 -0.50 16.70 -12.60
C SER A 181 -0.42 15.40 -11.76
N ASN A 182 -1.02 15.35 -10.55
CA ASN A 182 -0.91 14.15 -9.70
C ASN A 182 -2.05 13.13 -9.98
N VAL A 183 -1.70 11.86 -10.11
CA VAL A 183 -2.65 10.74 -10.25
C VAL A 183 -2.95 10.16 -8.87
N VAL A 184 -4.22 10.13 -8.46
CA VAL A 184 -4.66 9.58 -7.18
C VAL A 184 -5.34 8.22 -7.37
N LEU A 185 -4.72 7.16 -6.86
CA LEU A 185 -5.20 5.77 -6.92
C LEU A 185 -5.71 5.29 -5.55
N PRO A 186 -6.71 4.39 -5.50
CA PRO A 186 -7.36 3.70 -6.63
C PRO A 186 -8.45 4.52 -7.35
N ARG A 187 -8.74 5.76 -6.91
CA ARG A 187 -9.87 6.55 -7.44
C ARG A 187 -9.78 6.82 -8.94
N SER A 188 -8.61 7.18 -9.46
CA SER A 188 -8.40 7.42 -10.89
C SER A 188 -8.56 6.16 -11.75
N ALA A 189 -8.42 4.96 -11.18
CA ALA A 189 -8.66 3.73 -11.91
C ALA A 189 -10.14 3.56 -12.29
N LEU A 190 -11.09 4.17 -11.56
CA LEU A 190 -12.51 4.21 -11.92
C LEU A 190 -12.74 4.84 -13.30
N LEU A 191 -12.01 5.91 -13.63
CA LEU A 191 -12.14 6.63 -14.90
C LEU A 191 -11.62 5.84 -16.10
N SER A 192 -10.96 4.72 -15.85
CA SER A 192 -10.38 3.85 -16.88
C SER A 192 -11.07 2.48 -16.99
N VAL A 193 -12.09 2.22 -16.17
CA VAL A 193 -12.96 1.06 -16.36
C VAL A 193 -13.92 1.44 -17.49
N PRO A 194 -13.90 0.76 -18.65
CA PRO A 194 -14.96 0.95 -19.63
C PRO A 194 -16.28 0.62 -18.94
N GLU A 195 -17.23 1.55 -19.00
CA GLU A 195 -18.58 1.38 -18.49
C GLU A 195 -19.09 0.02 -19.01
N VAL A 196 -19.29 -0.94 -18.10
CA VAL A 196 -19.99 -2.16 -18.47
C VAL A 196 -21.38 -1.68 -18.83
N LYS A 197 -21.65 -1.53 -20.14
CA LYS A 197 -22.99 -1.27 -20.65
C LYS A 197 -23.88 -2.30 -19.97
N ALA A 198 -24.75 -1.84 -19.07
CA ALA A 198 -25.90 -2.61 -18.66
C ALA A 198 -26.60 -3.00 -19.97
N GLY A 199 -26.56 -4.28 -20.31
CA GLY A 199 -27.18 -4.81 -21.51
C GLY A 199 -28.68 -4.60 -21.40
N GLY A 200 -29.14 -3.48 -21.93
CA GLY A 200 -30.53 -3.25 -22.24
C GLY A 200 -30.90 -3.93 -23.56
N CYS A 201 -32.09 -4.52 -23.54
CA CYS A 201 -32.95 -4.94 -24.65
C CYS A 201 -32.60 -6.29 -25.31
N PHE A 202 -33.54 -7.15 -25.70
CA PHE A 202 -34.94 -6.96 -26.10
C PHE A 202 -35.83 -8.16 -25.75
N SER A 203 -37.10 -7.85 -25.52
CA SER A 203 -38.23 -8.79 -25.56
C SER A 203 -38.31 -9.53 -26.90
N HIS A 204 -38.60 -10.83 -26.85
CA HIS A 204 -39.39 -11.53 -27.85
C HIS A 204 -40.11 -12.65 -27.11
N ASN A 205 -41.43 -12.54 -27.00
CA ASN A 205 -42.28 -13.68 -26.77
C ASN A 205 -43.33 -13.62 -27.88
N SER A 206 -43.22 -14.56 -28.81
CA SER A 206 -44.26 -14.90 -29.77
C SER A 206 -45.40 -15.64 -29.08
#